data_AF-A0A7V1KMM0-F1
#
_entry.id   AF-A0A7V1KMM0-F1
#
_cell.length_a   1.000
_cell.length_b   1.000
_cell.length_c   1.000
_cell.angle_alpha   90.00
_cell.angle_beta   90.00
_cell.angle_gamma   90.00
#
_symmetry.space_group_name_H-M   'P 1'
#
loop_
_entity.id
_entity.type
_entity.pdbx_description
1 polymer ?
#
loop_
_entity_poly.entity_id
_entity_poly.type
_entity_poly.pdbx_seq_one_letter_code
_entity_poly.pdbx_strand_id
1 'polypeptide(L)'
;MAYDPTKLADWQIAAEAERGMPTPEEWRERLGLEKEEILPYGRISKLDYLKIYQRLKDRPNGKYIEITAITPTPLGEGKTTTTLGLIEGLAKRGVNVGGCIRQPSAGPTFNIKGTAAGGGNALLIPMTEFTLGLTGDIDAITNAHNLAMVAITARLQHEFNYSDEQLAKRNLRRLDIDPRRVEWRWAMDFCAQALRRIIIGIGGKMDGFMMESGFQISVSSELMAILSIVRDLRDLRERIGKITLAYDKRGNPITAEDLEVAGAMAAWMRNTINPTLCCTVEYQPVLVHAGPFANIAVGQSSVIGDLVGLKLFDYHVT
;
A
#
# COMPACT_ATOMS: atom_id res chain seq x y z
N MET A 1 -11.78 13.48 27.47
CA MET A 1 -12.52 14.74 27.29
C MET A 1 -12.39 15.10 25.82
N ALA A 2 -13.47 15.40 25.11
CA ALA A 2 -13.38 15.75 23.69
C ALA A 2 -12.55 17.03 23.52
N TYR A 3 -11.70 17.07 22.51
CA TYR A 3 -10.96 18.26 22.11
C TYR A 3 -11.91 19.27 21.47
N ASP A 4 -11.56 20.56 21.46
CA ASP A 4 -12.35 21.60 20.79
C ASP A 4 -11.83 21.82 19.35
N PRO A 5 -12.45 21.20 18.32
CA PRO A 5 -11.97 21.29 16.93
C PRO A 5 -12.21 22.67 16.31
N THR A 6 -12.92 23.58 16.99
CA THR A 6 -13.06 24.97 16.55
C THR A 6 -11.88 25.84 16.97
N LYS A 7 -11.08 25.37 17.94
CA LYS A 7 -9.92 26.07 18.48
C LYS A 7 -8.60 25.38 18.18
N LEU A 8 -8.62 24.05 18.06
CA LEU A 8 -7.44 23.23 17.79
C LEU A 8 -7.47 22.73 16.36
N ALA A 9 -6.36 22.91 15.65
CA ALA A 9 -6.13 22.23 14.39
C ALA A 9 -5.95 20.71 14.62
N ASP A 10 -6.25 19.90 13.60
CA ASP A 10 -6.18 18.43 13.70
C ASP A 10 -4.81 17.92 14.20
N TRP A 11 -3.71 18.54 13.78
CA TRP A 11 -2.38 18.14 14.25
C TRP A 11 -2.15 18.44 15.74
N GLN A 12 -2.81 19.46 16.31
CA GLN A 12 -2.75 19.76 17.75
C GLN A 12 -3.58 18.75 18.54
N ILE A 13 -4.74 18.37 18.01
CA ILE A 13 -5.58 17.30 18.57
C ILE A 13 -4.80 16.00 18.59
N ALA A 14 -4.19 15.63 17.45
CA ALA A 14 -3.34 14.45 17.34
C ALA A 14 -2.18 14.50 18.33
N ALA A 15 -1.43 15.60 18.40
CA ALA A 15 -0.29 15.73 19.32
C ALA A 15 -0.67 15.57 20.80
N GLU A 16 -1.85 16.05 21.20
CA GLU A 16 -2.34 15.88 22.58
C GLU A 16 -2.82 14.44 22.84
N ALA A 17 -3.58 13.85 21.91
CA ALA A 17 -4.07 12.47 22.01
C ALA A 17 -2.92 11.45 21.98
N GLU A 18 -1.89 11.69 21.17
CA GLU A 18 -0.75 10.80 21.03
C GLU A 18 0.06 10.62 22.32
N ARG A 19 -0.05 11.53 23.30
CA ARG A 19 0.62 11.40 24.61
C ARG A 19 0.13 10.21 25.43
N GLY A 20 -1.13 9.80 25.22
CA GLY A 20 -1.75 8.67 25.89
C GLY A 20 -2.00 7.47 24.97
N MET A 21 -1.41 7.48 23.78
CA MET A 21 -1.60 6.41 22.80
C MET A 21 -1.07 5.07 23.36
N PRO A 22 -1.82 3.97 23.23
CA PRO A 22 -1.37 2.69 23.74
C PRO A 22 -0.11 2.21 22.99
N THR A 23 0.83 1.68 23.76
CA THR A 23 2.02 1.00 23.27
C THR A 23 1.66 -0.31 22.55
N PRO A 24 2.57 -0.87 21.74
CA PRO A 24 2.36 -2.18 21.13
C PRO A 24 1.99 -3.26 22.15
N GLU A 25 2.62 -3.29 23.32
CA GLU A 25 2.31 -4.29 24.36
C GLU A 25 0.90 -4.12 24.93
N GLU A 26 0.46 -2.88 25.18
CA GLU A 26 -0.91 -2.62 25.62
C GLU A 26 -1.93 -3.00 24.54
N TRP A 27 -1.62 -2.78 23.26
CA TRP A 27 -2.46 -3.25 22.16
C TRP A 27 -2.56 -4.77 22.11
N ARG A 28 -1.44 -5.47 22.34
CA ARG A 28 -1.42 -6.93 22.41
C ARG A 28 -2.41 -7.43 23.45
N GLU A 29 -2.39 -6.83 24.64
CA GLU A 29 -3.30 -7.19 25.74
C GLU A 29 -4.76 -6.82 25.42
N ARG A 30 -5.02 -5.60 24.95
CA ARG A 30 -6.37 -5.10 24.63
C ARG A 30 -7.07 -5.92 23.55
N LEU A 31 -6.32 -6.38 22.55
CA LEU A 31 -6.86 -7.15 21.42
C LEU A 31 -6.78 -8.66 21.63
N GLY A 32 -6.23 -9.13 22.76
CA GLY A 32 -6.06 -10.57 23.01
C GLY A 32 -5.15 -11.25 21.98
N LEU A 33 -4.10 -10.56 21.55
CA LEU A 33 -3.11 -11.06 20.60
C LEU A 33 -2.04 -11.88 21.32
N GLU A 34 -1.55 -12.91 20.65
CA GLU A 34 -0.38 -13.66 21.10
C GLU A 34 0.89 -12.85 20.84
N LYS A 35 1.97 -13.16 21.57
CA LYS A 35 3.26 -12.46 21.47
C LYS A 35 3.78 -12.35 20.03
N GLU A 36 3.55 -13.38 19.25
CA GLU A 36 4.06 -13.53 17.89
C GLU A 36 3.14 -12.93 16.82
N GLU A 37 1.97 -12.44 17.21
CA GLU A 37 0.94 -11.86 16.33
C GLU A 37 1.03 -10.35 16.21
N ILE A 38 1.80 -9.71 17.08
CA ILE A 38 2.10 -8.29 17.02
C ILE A 38 3.57 -8.09 16.66
N LEU A 39 3.81 -7.23 15.68
CA LEU A 39 5.12 -6.92 15.15
C LEU A 39 5.42 -5.45 15.45
N PRO A 40 6.09 -5.13 16.58
CA PRO A 40 6.37 -3.74 16.96
C PRO A 40 7.15 -2.99 15.88
N TYR A 41 6.76 -1.74 15.62
CA TYR A 41 7.42 -0.83 14.70
C TYR A 41 7.45 0.57 15.33
N GLY A 42 8.53 0.88 16.04
CA GLY A 42 8.60 2.09 16.87
C GLY A 42 7.45 2.10 17.89
N ARG A 43 6.62 3.15 17.85
CA ARG A 43 5.45 3.30 18.74
C ARG A 43 4.15 2.67 18.21
N ILE A 44 4.15 2.18 16.98
CA ILE A 44 3.03 1.46 16.36
C ILE A 44 3.39 -0.02 16.18
N SER A 45 2.51 -0.79 15.55
CA SER A 45 2.76 -2.20 15.25
C SER A 45 2.13 -2.62 13.93
N LYS A 46 2.69 -3.64 13.31
CA LYS A 46 1.96 -4.45 12.31
C LYS A 46 1.33 -5.65 13.00
N LEU A 47 0.24 -6.16 12.44
CA LEU A 47 -0.37 -7.41 12.88
C LEU A 47 0.02 -8.53 11.93
N ASP A 48 0.54 -9.64 12.46
CA ASP A 48 0.87 -10.83 11.67
C ASP A 48 -0.43 -11.51 11.23
N TYR A 49 -0.86 -11.18 10.01
CA TYR A 49 -2.13 -11.65 9.44
C TYR A 49 -2.22 -13.18 9.46
N LEU A 50 -1.14 -13.86 9.08
CA LEU A 50 -1.19 -15.30 8.88
C LEU A 50 -1.39 -16.03 10.20
N LYS A 51 -0.69 -15.62 11.26
CA LYS A 51 -0.84 -16.21 12.59
C LYS A 51 -2.23 -15.94 13.17
N ILE A 52 -2.68 -14.68 13.12
CA ILE A 52 -4.00 -14.28 13.62
C ILE A 52 -5.12 -15.02 12.89
N TYR A 53 -5.11 -15.00 11.56
CA TYR A 53 -6.16 -15.60 10.77
C TYR A 53 -6.20 -17.11 10.94
N GLN A 54 -5.07 -17.80 11.03
CA GLN A 54 -5.05 -19.25 11.26
C GLN A 54 -5.59 -19.63 12.64
N ARG A 55 -5.22 -18.89 13.68
CA ARG A 55 -5.72 -19.12 15.04
C ARG A 55 -7.21 -18.85 15.17
N LEU A 56 -7.70 -17.80 14.50
CA LEU A 56 -9.09 -17.35 14.60
C LEU A 56 -9.98 -17.81 13.43
N LYS A 57 -9.50 -18.72 12.56
CA LYS A 57 -10.24 -19.13 11.34
C LYS A 57 -11.65 -19.64 11.63
N ASP A 58 -11.81 -20.38 12.73
CA ASP A 58 -13.06 -21.02 13.14
C ASP A 58 -13.96 -20.08 13.98
N ARG A 59 -13.45 -18.91 14.38
CA ARG A 59 -14.27 -17.88 15.03
C ARG A 59 -15.26 -17.32 14.00
N PRO A 60 -16.55 -17.16 14.33
CA PRO A 60 -17.50 -16.53 13.41
C PRO A 60 -17.06 -15.11 13.07
N ASN A 61 -17.29 -14.69 11.83
CA ASN A 61 -17.00 -13.32 11.42
C ASN A 61 -17.91 -12.33 12.15
N GLY A 62 -17.35 -11.17 12.50
CA GLY A 62 -18.13 -10.01 12.92
C GLY A 62 -19.02 -9.45 11.80
N LYS A 63 -19.74 -8.38 12.12
CA LYS A 63 -20.55 -7.63 11.15
C LYS A 63 -19.65 -6.75 10.30
N TYR A 64 -19.77 -6.89 8.98
CA TYR A 64 -19.09 -6.03 8.02
C TYR A 64 -19.93 -4.78 7.73
N ILE A 65 -19.35 -3.60 7.93
CA ILE A 65 -20.00 -2.30 7.72
C ILE A 65 -19.15 -1.50 6.73
N GLU A 66 -19.64 -1.37 5.50
CA GLU A 66 -19.03 -0.54 4.47
C GLU A 66 -19.52 0.90 4.59
N ILE A 67 -18.59 1.86 4.61
CA ILE A 67 -18.87 3.29 4.55
C ILE A 67 -18.64 3.79 3.13
N THR A 68 -19.72 4.25 2.49
CA THR A 68 -19.66 4.90 1.18
C THR A 68 -20.15 6.34 1.25
N ALA A 69 -20.02 7.07 0.15
CA ALA A 69 -20.45 8.46 0.04
C ALA A 69 -21.16 8.70 -1.30
N ILE A 70 -21.85 9.83 -1.38
CA ILE A 70 -22.35 10.37 -2.65
C ILE A 70 -21.19 10.75 -3.58
N THR A 71 -21.51 11.14 -4.82
CA THR A 71 -20.51 11.68 -5.76
C THR A 71 -19.73 12.85 -5.13
N PRO A 72 -18.38 12.82 -5.15
CA PRO A 72 -17.58 13.86 -4.52
C PRO A 72 -17.83 15.26 -5.08
N THR A 73 -17.83 16.23 -4.18
CA THR A 73 -18.00 17.66 -4.45
C THR A 73 -16.80 18.44 -3.88
N PRO A 74 -16.56 19.69 -4.34
CA PRO A 74 -15.49 20.52 -3.78
C PRO A 74 -15.62 20.84 -2.28
N LEU A 75 -16.79 20.62 -1.67
CA LEU A 75 -17.05 20.89 -0.26
C LEU A 75 -16.55 19.76 0.66
N GLY A 76 -16.29 18.57 0.10
CA GLY A 76 -15.84 17.39 0.85
C GLY A 76 -16.97 16.70 1.61
N GLU A 77 -16.95 15.36 1.59
CA GLU A 77 -18.03 14.54 2.14
C GLU A 77 -17.69 13.96 3.52
N GLY A 78 -16.45 14.09 3.98
CA GLY A 78 -16.05 13.65 5.32
C GLY A 78 -16.05 12.13 5.54
N LYS A 79 -15.92 11.31 4.47
CA LYS A 79 -16.04 9.85 4.55
C LYS A 79 -15.18 9.22 5.66
N THR A 80 -13.87 9.51 5.70
CA THR A 80 -12.98 8.96 6.74
C THR A 80 -13.37 9.45 8.14
N THR A 81 -13.74 10.72 8.28
CA THR A 81 -14.26 11.28 9.55
C THR A 81 -15.51 10.53 10.01
N THR A 82 -16.42 10.18 9.09
CA THR A 82 -17.60 9.36 9.40
C THR A 82 -17.23 7.93 9.80
N THR A 83 -16.29 7.29 9.10
CA THR A 83 -15.78 5.96 9.44
C THR A 83 -15.24 5.91 10.88
N LEU A 84 -14.35 6.84 11.23
CA LEU A 84 -13.74 6.90 12.56
C LEU A 84 -14.76 7.27 13.64
N GLY A 85 -15.63 8.24 13.36
CA GLY A 85 -16.70 8.64 14.29
C GLY A 85 -17.72 7.52 14.54
N LEU A 86 -18.00 6.67 13.54
CA LEU A 86 -18.84 5.50 13.74
C LEU A 86 -18.16 4.46 14.63
N ILE A 87 -16.87 4.21 14.43
CA ILE A 87 -16.08 3.32 15.29
C ILE A 87 -16.10 3.82 16.75
N GLU A 88 -15.81 5.10 16.98
CA GLU A 88 -15.87 5.73 18.31
C GLU A 88 -17.27 5.64 18.92
N GLY A 89 -18.31 5.94 18.13
CA GLY A 89 -19.70 5.89 18.55
C GLY A 89 -20.13 4.49 18.97
N LEU A 90 -19.79 3.46 18.19
CA LEU A 90 -20.05 2.06 18.51
C LEU A 90 -19.28 1.64 19.77
N ALA A 91 -18.01 2.03 19.91
CA ALA A 91 -17.22 1.71 21.10
C ALA A 91 -17.84 2.32 22.38
N LYS A 92 -18.39 3.53 22.32
CA LYS A 92 -19.15 4.15 23.44
C LYS A 92 -20.42 3.38 23.80
N ARG A 93 -20.95 2.55 22.89
CA ARG A 93 -22.07 1.63 23.19
C ARG A 93 -21.62 0.33 23.83
N GLY A 94 -20.32 0.16 24.07
CA GLY A 94 -19.73 -1.01 24.73
C GLY A 94 -19.55 -2.22 23.83
N VAL A 95 -19.61 -2.05 22.49
CA VAL A 95 -19.35 -3.15 21.55
C VAL A 95 -17.88 -3.21 21.14
N ASN A 96 -17.39 -4.41 20.86
CA ASN A 96 -16.06 -4.62 20.28
C ASN A 96 -16.09 -4.22 18.80
N VAL A 97 -15.50 -3.06 18.50
CA VAL A 97 -15.50 -2.46 17.17
C VAL A 97 -14.08 -2.03 16.78
N GLY A 98 -13.78 -2.22 15.51
CA GLY A 98 -12.59 -1.68 14.85
C GLY A 98 -12.86 -1.52 13.37
N GLY A 99 -11.81 -1.25 12.61
CA GLY A 99 -11.97 -1.08 11.17
C GLY A 99 -10.69 -1.22 10.37
N CYS A 100 -10.81 -1.13 9.05
CA CYS A 100 -9.65 -1.04 8.17
C CYS A 100 -9.82 0.12 7.18
N ILE A 101 -8.80 0.95 7.04
CA ILE A 101 -8.78 2.05 6.08
C ILE A 101 -7.53 2.01 5.21
N ARG A 102 -7.56 2.79 4.12
CA ARG A 102 -6.43 2.87 3.20
C ARG A 102 -5.27 3.67 3.78
N GLN A 103 -4.06 3.20 3.47
CA GLN A 103 -2.85 3.99 3.62
C GLN A 103 -2.83 5.13 2.58
N PRO A 104 -2.60 6.38 2.98
CA PRO A 104 -2.48 7.49 2.05
C PRO A 104 -1.08 7.50 1.41
N SER A 105 -1.01 8.06 0.20
CA SER A 105 0.26 8.50 -0.39
C SER A 105 0.79 9.72 0.37
N ALA A 106 2.09 9.78 0.59
CA ALA A 106 2.75 10.95 1.17
C ALA A 106 2.84 12.11 0.16
N GLY A 107 2.85 11.81 -1.14
CA GLY A 107 3.01 12.80 -2.20
C GLY A 107 2.01 13.98 -2.13
N PRO A 108 0.69 13.72 -2.04
CA PRO A 108 -0.32 14.77 -1.92
C PRO A 108 -0.22 15.62 -0.64
N THR A 109 0.33 15.09 0.45
CA THR A 109 0.49 15.78 1.73
C THR A 109 1.33 17.06 1.59
N PHE A 110 2.37 17.00 0.78
CA PHE A 110 3.29 18.13 0.57
C PHE A 110 2.78 19.16 -0.45
N ASN A 111 1.52 19.05 -0.87
CA ASN A 111 0.91 19.95 -1.85
C ASN A 111 -0.27 20.71 -1.20
N ILE A 112 -1.50 20.50 -1.68
CA ILE A 112 -2.71 21.22 -1.21
C ILE A 112 -3.53 20.39 -0.20
N LYS A 113 -3.41 19.05 -0.25
CA LYS A 113 -4.23 18.19 0.60
C LYS A 113 -3.60 18.09 1.99
N GLY A 114 -4.39 18.43 3.01
CA GLY A 114 -4.10 18.06 4.40
C GLY A 114 -4.15 16.54 4.59
N THR A 115 -4.16 16.10 5.85
CA THR A 115 -4.15 14.67 6.16
C THR A 115 -5.40 13.94 5.64
N ALA A 116 -5.23 12.67 5.27
CA ALA A 116 -6.34 11.77 4.95
C ALA A 116 -6.92 11.09 6.21
N ALA A 117 -6.44 11.44 7.40
CA ALA A 117 -6.69 10.76 8.67
C ALA A 117 -8.09 10.99 9.28
N GLY A 118 -8.99 11.70 8.62
CA GLY A 118 -10.23 12.18 9.23
C GLY A 118 -10.08 13.64 9.70
N GLY A 119 -10.83 14.05 10.71
CA GLY A 119 -10.79 15.44 11.20
C GLY A 119 -11.53 15.66 12.51
N GLY A 120 -11.10 16.68 13.25
CA GLY A 120 -11.62 17.01 14.57
C GLY A 120 -11.40 15.89 15.58
N ASN A 121 -12.47 15.51 16.30
CA ASN A 121 -12.41 14.41 17.28
C ASN A 121 -12.55 13.01 16.65
N ALA A 122 -12.79 12.91 15.34
CA ALA A 122 -12.83 11.64 14.62
C ALA A 122 -11.62 11.59 13.67
N LEU A 123 -10.45 11.42 14.29
CA LEU A 123 -9.13 11.54 13.67
C LEU A 123 -8.30 10.30 13.99
N LEU A 124 -7.54 9.83 13.00
CA LEU A 124 -6.62 8.71 13.15
C LEU A 124 -5.27 9.20 13.67
N ILE A 125 -4.75 8.47 14.66
CA ILE A 125 -3.41 8.64 15.23
C ILE A 125 -2.62 7.32 15.16
N PRO A 126 -1.29 7.38 15.05
CA PRO A 126 -0.50 8.61 15.01
C PRO A 126 -0.47 9.28 13.63
N MET A 127 -0.68 10.60 13.61
CA MET A 127 -0.91 11.36 12.38
C MET A 127 0.35 11.45 11.52
N THR A 128 1.52 11.60 12.16
CA THR A 128 2.81 11.74 11.47
C THR A 128 3.15 10.46 10.70
N GLU A 129 3.18 9.31 11.36
CA GLU A 129 3.48 8.03 10.73
C GLU A 129 2.44 7.71 9.65
N PHE A 130 1.15 7.87 9.94
CA PHE A 130 0.10 7.65 8.93
C PHE A 130 0.29 8.47 7.66
N THR A 131 0.82 9.67 7.79
CA THR A 131 1.02 10.61 6.68
C THR A 131 2.38 10.41 5.98
N LEU A 132 3.42 10.01 6.71
CA LEU A 132 4.81 9.98 6.27
C LEU A 132 5.33 8.54 6.13
N GLY A 133 4.66 7.72 5.31
CA GLY A 133 5.13 6.40 4.91
C GLY A 133 4.75 5.24 5.84
N LEU A 134 4.17 5.52 7.01
CA LEU A 134 3.63 4.57 7.97
C LEU A 134 4.70 3.54 8.41
N THR A 135 4.64 2.34 7.84
CA THR A 135 5.54 1.22 8.15
C THR A 135 6.36 0.78 6.93
N GLY A 136 6.43 1.63 5.90
CA GLY A 136 7.27 1.43 4.71
C GLY A 136 6.63 0.60 3.58
N ASP A 137 5.32 0.35 3.61
CA ASP A 137 4.66 -0.49 2.60
C ASP A 137 4.70 0.12 1.20
N ILE A 138 4.48 1.43 1.08
CA ILE A 138 4.61 2.15 -0.19
C ILE A 138 6.06 2.15 -0.68
N ASP A 139 7.04 2.22 0.22
CA ASP A 139 8.46 2.17 -0.16
C ASP A 139 8.86 0.79 -0.69
N ALA A 140 8.39 -0.27 -0.04
CA ALA A 140 8.57 -1.64 -0.52
C ALA A 140 7.93 -1.86 -1.90
N ILE A 141 6.71 -1.35 -2.10
CA ILE A 141 6.04 -1.34 -3.42
C ILE A 141 6.86 -0.57 -4.45
N THR A 142 7.37 0.61 -4.08
CA THR A 142 8.17 1.46 -4.98
C THR A 142 9.45 0.75 -5.42
N ASN A 143 10.16 0.12 -4.48
CA ASN A 143 11.37 -0.64 -4.78
C ASN A 143 11.09 -1.87 -5.65
N ALA A 144 10.03 -2.63 -5.34
CA ALA A 144 9.60 -3.77 -6.16
C ALA A 144 9.21 -3.32 -7.58
N HIS A 145 8.48 -2.20 -7.71
CA HIS A 145 8.07 -1.63 -8.99
C HIS A 145 9.28 -1.22 -9.85
N ASN A 146 10.21 -0.49 -9.23
CA ASN A 146 11.40 0.01 -9.91
C ASN A 146 12.38 -1.13 -10.24
N LEU A 147 12.40 -2.22 -9.47
CA LEU A 147 13.18 -3.40 -9.80
C LEU A 147 12.74 -4.03 -11.13
N ALA A 148 11.44 -4.06 -11.42
CA ALA A 148 10.95 -4.49 -12.73
C ALA A 148 11.42 -3.55 -13.86
N MET A 149 11.41 -2.22 -13.65
CA MET A 149 11.99 -1.27 -14.62
C MET A 149 13.49 -1.49 -14.84
N VAL A 150 14.25 -1.76 -13.79
CA VAL A 150 15.68 -2.10 -13.89
C VAL A 150 15.86 -3.37 -14.72
N ALA A 151 15.06 -4.41 -14.48
CA ALA A 151 15.13 -5.65 -15.25
C ALA A 151 14.80 -5.44 -16.73
N ILE A 152 13.76 -4.66 -17.05
CA ILE A 152 13.38 -4.32 -18.43
C ILE A 152 14.51 -3.57 -19.14
N THR A 153 15.04 -2.52 -18.53
CA THR A 153 16.06 -1.66 -19.15
C THR A 153 17.40 -2.39 -19.30
N ALA A 154 17.79 -3.21 -18.32
CA ALA A 154 18.94 -4.09 -18.42
C ALA A 154 18.77 -5.13 -19.54
N ARG A 155 17.59 -5.75 -19.66
CA ARG A 155 17.28 -6.68 -20.74
C ARG A 155 17.40 -6.03 -22.11
N LEU A 156 16.80 -4.86 -22.31
CA LEU A 156 16.89 -4.08 -23.55
C LEU A 156 18.35 -3.77 -23.92
N GLN A 157 19.15 -3.30 -22.96
CA GLN A 157 20.56 -3.01 -23.19
C GLN A 157 21.35 -4.27 -23.58
N HIS A 158 21.15 -5.40 -22.88
CA HIS A 158 21.79 -6.66 -23.21
C HIS A 158 21.42 -7.15 -24.61
N GLU A 159 20.14 -7.10 -24.95
CA GLU A 159 19.65 -7.50 -26.27
C GLU A 159 20.16 -6.60 -27.39
N PHE A 160 20.35 -5.31 -27.12
CA PHE A 160 20.95 -4.37 -28.08
C PHE A 160 22.46 -4.60 -28.25
N ASN A 161 23.15 -4.95 -27.17
CA ASN A 161 24.61 -5.05 -27.15
C ASN A 161 25.16 -6.39 -27.66
N TYR A 162 24.35 -7.44 -27.64
CA TYR A 162 24.79 -8.82 -27.79
C TYR A 162 23.97 -9.60 -28.82
N SER A 163 24.65 -10.49 -29.56
CA SER A 163 24.01 -11.50 -30.41
C SER A 163 23.38 -12.62 -29.57
N ASP A 164 22.57 -13.46 -30.19
CA ASP A 164 21.89 -14.57 -29.51
C ASP A 164 22.87 -15.58 -28.94
N GLU A 165 23.98 -15.86 -29.63
CA GLU A 165 25.03 -16.74 -29.11
C GLU A 165 25.71 -16.13 -27.88
N GLN A 166 25.86 -14.81 -27.84
CA GLN A 166 26.43 -14.10 -26.70
C GLN A 166 25.47 -14.05 -25.51
N LEU A 167 24.15 -13.92 -25.75
CA LEU A 167 23.13 -14.02 -24.71
C LEU A 167 23.05 -15.44 -24.15
N ALA A 168 23.08 -16.47 -25.01
CA ALA A 168 23.03 -17.86 -24.60
C ALA A 168 24.21 -18.25 -23.69
N LYS A 169 25.42 -17.73 -23.95
CA LYS A 169 26.59 -17.88 -23.06
C LYS A 169 26.40 -17.31 -21.65
N ARG A 170 25.38 -16.47 -21.45
CA ARG A 170 24.99 -15.85 -20.18
C ARG A 170 23.71 -16.48 -19.61
N ASN A 171 23.25 -17.60 -20.17
CA ASN A 171 21.97 -18.24 -19.86
C ASN A 171 20.77 -17.30 -20.07
N LEU A 172 20.84 -16.42 -21.09
CA LEU A 172 19.78 -15.50 -21.43
C LEU A 172 19.19 -15.86 -22.79
N ARG A 173 17.86 -15.95 -22.87
CA ARG A 173 17.11 -16.00 -24.12
C ARG A 173 16.72 -14.58 -24.54
N ARG A 174 16.71 -14.31 -25.85
CA ARG A 174 16.15 -13.07 -26.39
C ARG A 174 14.63 -13.06 -26.17
N LEU A 175 14.13 -11.98 -25.58
CA LEU A 175 12.71 -11.70 -25.42
C LEU A 175 12.19 -10.78 -26.52
N ASP A 176 13.08 -10.06 -27.21
CA ASP A 176 12.76 -9.21 -28.36
C ASP A 176 11.77 -8.10 -28.01
N ILE A 177 11.95 -7.49 -26.82
CA ILE A 177 11.14 -6.38 -26.31
C ILE A 177 11.14 -5.24 -27.35
N ASP A 178 9.96 -4.74 -27.72
CA ASP A 178 9.85 -3.49 -28.47
C ASP A 178 10.00 -2.31 -27.50
N PRO A 179 11.06 -1.49 -27.61
CA PRO A 179 11.30 -0.37 -26.70
C PRO A 179 10.20 0.71 -26.74
N ARG A 180 9.33 0.70 -27.77
CA ARG A 180 8.19 1.61 -27.88
C ARG A 180 6.92 1.06 -27.21
N ARG A 181 6.96 -0.19 -26.74
CA ARG A 181 5.83 -0.91 -26.12
C ARG A 181 6.17 -1.41 -24.71
N VAL A 182 6.95 -0.63 -23.98
CA VAL A 182 7.16 -0.80 -22.54
C VAL A 182 6.06 0.00 -21.84
N GLU A 183 5.10 -0.70 -21.25
CA GLU A 183 3.97 -0.07 -20.53
C GLU A 183 4.32 0.28 -19.09
N TRP A 184 5.33 -0.41 -18.53
CA TRP A 184 5.82 -0.18 -17.19
C TRP A 184 6.61 1.14 -17.09
N ARG A 185 6.44 1.85 -15.97
CA ARG A 185 7.08 3.16 -15.70
C ARG A 185 7.88 3.08 -14.41
N TRP A 186 8.69 4.09 -14.12
CA TRP A 186 9.27 4.22 -12.79
C TRP A 186 8.20 4.67 -11.79
N ALA A 187 8.38 4.37 -10.51
CA ALA A 187 7.51 4.78 -9.43
C ALA A 187 8.24 5.68 -8.43
N MET A 188 7.51 6.65 -7.90
CA MET A 188 7.96 7.57 -6.85
C MET A 188 6.74 8.14 -6.13
N ASP A 189 6.76 8.20 -4.80
CA ASP A 189 5.61 8.72 -4.03
C ASP A 189 5.63 10.24 -3.84
N PHE A 190 5.87 10.97 -4.93
CA PHE A 190 5.85 12.44 -4.97
C PHE A 190 5.07 12.95 -6.18
N CYS A 191 4.44 14.12 -6.03
CA CYS A 191 3.73 14.78 -7.12
C CYS A 191 4.69 15.54 -8.06
N ALA A 192 5.38 14.82 -8.94
CA ALA A 192 6.34 15.41 -9.89
C ALA A 192 5.82 15.39 -11.34
N GLN A 193 5.09 16.44 -11.76
CA GLN A 193 4.54 16.51 -13.12
C GLN A 193 5.63 16.51 -14.21
N ALA A 194 6.79 17.10 -13.92
CA ALA A 194 7.94 17.18 -14.83
C ALA A 194 8.53 15.81 -15.20
N LEU A 195 8.26 14.76 -14.42
CA LEU A 195 8.80 13.42 -14.64
C LEU A 195 7.81 12.48 -15.36
N ARG A 196 6.65 12.98 -15.80
CA ARG A 196 5.63 12.17 -16.50
C ARG A 196 6.11 11.63 -17.86
N ARG A 197 7.05 12.33 -18.50
CA ARG A 197 7.70 11.95 -19.76
C ARG A 197 9.16 12.35 -19.70
N ILE A 198 10.05 11.39 -19.87
CA ILE A 198 11.50 11.57 -19.85
C ILE A 198 12.13 10.75 -20.96
N ILE A 199 13.39 11.03 -21.27
CA ILE A 199 14.25 10.15 -22.06
C ILE A 199 15.29 9.56 -21.11
N ILE A 200 15.43 8.23 -21.11
CA ILE A 200 16.44 7.50 -20.32
C ILE A 200 17.49 6.88 -21.24
N GLY A 201 18.58 6.37 -20.67
CA GLY A 201 19.61 5.64 -21.41
C GLY A 201 20.37 6.50 -22.43
N ILE A 202 20.51 7.80 -22.15
CA ILE A 202 21.32 8.72 -22.96
C ILE A 202 22.80 8.41 -22.70
N GLY A 203 23.56 8.20 -23.76
CA GLY A 203 24.99 7.92 -23.67
C GLY A 203 25.44 6.89 -24.71
N GLY A 204 26.47 6.13 -24.36
CA GLY A 204 27.03 5.06 -25.16
C GLY A 204 26.56 3.66 -24.74
N LYS A 205 27.24 2.64 -25.26
CA LYS A 205 26.93 1.22 -25.09
C LYS A 205 26.72 0.77 -23.63
N MET A 206 27.36 1.46 -22.68
CA MET A 206 27.36 1.10 -21.27
C MET A 206 26.36 1.91 -20.42
N ASP A 207 25.68 2.90 -20.99
CA ASP A 207 24.85 3.86 -20.24
C ASP A 207 23.34 3.54 -20.25
N GLY A 208 22.95 2.40 -20.84
CA GLY A 208 21.57 1.95 -20.99
C GLY A 208 21.10 1.95 -22.45
N PHE A 209 19.81 1.68 -22.65
CA PHE A 209 19.15 1.75 -23.95
C PHE A 209 18.32 3.04 -24.04
N MET A 210 18.55 3.85 -25.07
CA MET A 210 17.85 5.13 -25.22
C MET A 210 16.36 4.92 -25.58
N MET A 211 15.45 5.37 -24.71
CA MET A 211 13.99 5.24 -24.92
C MET A 211 13.19 6.32 -24.18
N GLU A 212 11.95 6.57 -24.62
CA GLU A 212 10.96 7.34 -23.85
C GLU A 212 10.54 6.52 -22.62
N SER A 213 10.39 7.20 -21.48
CA SER A 213 9.93 6.61 -20.22
C SER A 213 9.19 7.66 -19.39
N GLY A 214 8.91 7.37 -18.13
CA GLY A 214 8.28 8.31 -17.21
C GLY A 214 8.16 7.74 -15.81
N PHE A 215 7.71 8.59 -14.89
CA PHE A 215 7.35 8.22 -13.53
C PHE A 215 5.84 8.26 -13.32
N GLN A 216 5.35 7.39 -12.45
CA GLN A 216 4.02 7.40 -11.87
C GLN A 216 4.11 7.47 -10.35
N ILE A 217 3.00 7.85 -9.71
CA ILE A 217 2.94 7.89 -8.25
C ILE A 217 2.87 6.45 -7.70
N SER A 218 3.59 6.14 -6.64
CA SER A 218 3.75 4.74 -6.18
C SER A 218 2.44 4.02 -5.89
N VAL A 219 1.45 4.72 -5.32
CA VAL A 219 0.11 4.17 -5.05
C VAL A 219 -0.72 3.85 -6.31
N SER A 220 -0.29 4.31 -7.49
CA SER A 220 -0.90 3.94 -8.79
C SER A 220 -0.30 2.68 -9.41
N SER A 221 0.77 2.13 -8.82
CA SER A 221 1.38 0.87 -9.22
C SER A 221 0.37 -0.28 -9.17
N GLU A 222 0.41 -1.16 -10.18
CA GLU A 222 -0.37 -2.40 -10.18
C GLU A 222 -0.04 -3.28 -8.95
N LEU A 223 1.18 -3.19 -8.41
CA LEU A 223 1.55 -3.88 -7.17
C LEU A 223 0.71 -3.42 -5.97
N MET A 224 0.29 -2.16 -5.92
CA MET A 224 -0.62 -1.66 -4.89
C MET A 224 -2.03 -2.25 -5.06
N ALA A 225 -2.51 -2.34 -6.31
CA ALA A 225 -3.78 -3.00 -6.61
C ALA A 225 -3.74 -4.49 -6.25
N ILE A 226 -2.67 -5.20 -6.60
CA ILE A 226 -2.45 -6.59 -6.21
C ILE A 226 -2.44 -6.73 -4.69
N LEU A 227 -1.69 -5.89 -3.97
CA LEU A 227 -1.65 -5.93 -2.50
C LEU A 227 -3.03 -5.77 -1.87
N SER A 228 -3.91 -4.95 -2.46
CA SER A 228 -5.26 -4.75 -1.93
C SER A 228 -6.18 -5.98 -2.06
N ILE A 229 -5.87 -6.94 -2.95
CA ILE A 229 -6.77 -8.08 -3.24
C ILE A 229 -6.16 -9.46 -2.98
N VAL A 230 -4.87 -9.54 -2.63
CA VAL A 230 -4.22 -10.82 -2.31
C VAL A 230 -4.74 -11.39 -1.00
N ARG A 231 -4.70 -12.73 -0.91
CA ARG A 231 -5.11 -13.46 0.29
C ARG A 231 -3.95 -13.98 1.11
N ASP A 232 -2.78 -14.11 0.52
CA ASP A 232 -1.55 -14.58 1.15
C ASP A 232 -0.33 -14.26 0.27
N LEU A 233 0.86 -14.59 0.76
CA LEU A 233 2.13 -14.34 0.07
C LEU A 233 2.27 -15.15 -1.24
N ARG A 234 1.65 -16.33 -1.32
CA ARG A 234 1.68 -17.15 -2.53
C ARG A 234 0.85 -16.51 -3.64
N ASP A 235 -0.38 -16.09 -3.31
CA ASP A 235 -1.26 -15.34 -4.21
C ASP A 235 -0.58 -14.04 -4.68
N LEU A 236 0.12 -13.34 -3.78
CA LEU A 236 0.94 -12.17 -4.14
C LEU A 236 2.00 -12.51 -5.18
N ARG A 237 2.83 -13.54 -4.94
CA ARG A 237 3.88 -13.95 -5.88
C ARG A 237 3.34 -14.40 -7.24
N GLU A 238 2.24 -15.16 -7.24
CA GLU A 238 1.59 -15.64 -8.46
C GLU A 238 1.02 -14.49 -9.30
N ARG A 239 0.41 -13.48 -8.66
CA ARG A 239 -0.11 -12.28 -9.34
C ARG A 239 1.00 -11.40 -9.88
N ILE A 240 2.06 -11.19 -9.11
CA ILE A 240 3.25 -10.44 -9.57
C ILE A 240 3.82 -11.09 -10.83
N GLY A 241 3.92 -12.43 -10.88
CA GLY A 241 4.43 -13.14 -12.06
C GLY A 241 3.62 -12.91 -13.33
N LYS A 242 2.32 -12.61 -13.20
CA LYS A 242 1.40 -12.41 -14.34
C LYS A 242 1.35 -10.95 -14.85
N ILE A 243 2.04 -10.03 -14.17
CA ILE A 243 2.09 -8.62 -14.60
C ILE A 243 2.71 -8.56 -15.99
N THR A 244 2.02 -7.93 -16.94
CA THR A 244 2.57 -7.62 -18.26
C THR A 244 3.38 -6.34 -18.17
N LEU A 245 4.68 -6.43 -18.44
CA LEU A 245 5.62 -5.32 -18.30
C LEU A 245 5.88 -4.61 -19.64
N ALA A 246 5.92 -5.38 -20.72
CA ALA A 246 6.16 -4.89 -22.07
C ALA A 246 5.56 -5.85 -23.11
N TYR A 247 5.70 -5.49 -24.39
CA TYR A 247 5.39 -6.38 -25.51
C TYR A 247 6.63 -6.62 -26.37
N ASP A 248 6.73 -7.81 -26.94
CA ASP A 248 7.73 -8.10 -27.96
C ASP A 248 7.39 -7.40 -29.31
N LYS A 249 8.31 -7.44 -30.27
CA LYS A 249 8.09 -6.88 -31.61
C LYS A 249 6.96 -7.53 -32.41
N ARG A 250 6.49 -8.71 -32.00
CA ARG A 250 5.35 -9.43 -32.59
C ARG A 250 4.04 -9.11 -31.87
N GLY A 251 4.09 -8.38 -30.75
CA GLY A 251 2.96 -8.01 -29.92
C GLY A 251 2.55 -9.03 -28.86
N ASN A 252 3.37 -10.04 -28.56
CA ASN A 252 3.12 -10.94 -27.45
C ASN A 252 3.48 -10.25 -26.12
N PRO A 253 2.72 -10.48 -25.04
CA PRO A 253 3.03 -9.93 -23.73
C PRO A 253 4.32 -10.53 -23.17
N ILE A 254 5.13 -9.70 -22.52
CA ILE A 254 6.29 -10.10 -21.74
C ILE A 254 5.99 -9.81 -20.28
N THR A 255 5.97 -10.86 -19.47
CA THR A 255 5.58 -10.80 -18.06
C THR A 255 6.77 -10.62 -17.13
N ALA A 256 6.50 -10.32 -15.86
CA ALA A 256 7.51 -10.33 -14.81
C ALA A 256 8.14 -11.72 -14.59
N GLU A 257 7.43 -12.80 -14.94
CA GLU A 257 7.99 -14.15 -14.93
C GLU A 257 8.96 -14.38 -16.10
N ASP A 258 8.63 -13.89 -17.30
CA ASP A 258 9.51 -13.98 -18.48
C ASP A 258 10.85 -13.24 -18.28
N LEU A 259 10.84 -12.19 -17.47
CA LEU A 259 12.04 -11.45 -17.04
C LEU A 259 12.70 -12.01 -15.77
N GLU A 260 12.16 -13.10 -15.20
CA GLU A 260 12.67 -13.77 -13.99
C GLU A 260 12.79 -12.83 -12.77
N VAL A 261 12.03 -11.72 -12.74
CA VAL A 261 12.12 -10.67 -11.71
C VAL A 261 11.03 -10.79 -10.65
N ALA A 262 9.95 -11.52 -10.94
CA ALA A 262 8.77 -11.62 -10.08
C ALA A 262 9.07 -12.14 -8.66
N GLY A 263 10.01 -13.08 -8.51
CA GLY A 263 10.45 -13.58 -7.20
C GLY A 263 11.10 -12.50 -6.34
N ALA A 264 11.97 -11.70 -6.94
CA ALA A 264 12.66 -10.61 -6.24
C ALA A 264 11.70 -9.47 -5.89
N MET A 265 10.74 -9.16 -6.77
CA MET A 265 9.65 -8.21 -6.47
C MET A 265 8.81 -8.65 -5.28
N ALA A 266 8.42 -9.94 -5.25
CA ALA A 266 7.68 -10.49 -4.11
C ALA A 266 8.49 -10.47 -2.81
N ALA A 267 9.80 -10.70 -2.88
CA ALA A 267 10.69 -10.62 -1.72
C ALA A 267 10.74 -9.21 -1.11
N TRP A 268 10.79 -8.15 -1.94
CA TRP A 268 10.65 -6.77 -1.49
C TRP A 268 9.32 -6.53 -0.77
N MET A 269 8.24 -7.13 -1.28
CA MET A 269 6.89 -6.94 -0.74
C MET A 269 6.52 -7.92 0.39
N ARG A 270 7.42 -8.81 0.81
CA ARG A 270 7.10 -9.88 1.78
C ARG A 270 6.42 -9.36 3.05
N ASN A 271 6.90 -8.25 3.59
CA ASN A 271 6.39 -7.67 4.84
C ASN A 271 5.19 -6.73 4.64
N THR A 272 4.86 -6.39 3.40
CA THR A 272 3.71 -5.53 3.09
C THR A 272 2.39 -6.28 3.21
N ILE A 273 2.40 -7.58 3.51
CA ILE A 273 1.18 -8.39 3.66
C ILE A 273 0.49 -8.13 5.00
N ASN A 274 1.20 -7.56 5.97
CA ASN A 274 0.73 -7.38 7.33
C ASN A 274 0.18 -5.96 7.54
N PRO A 275 -1.11 -5.82 7.93
CA PRO A 275 -1.73 -4.53 8.18
C PRO A 275 -1.09 -3.82 9.37
N THR A 276 -1.05 -2.49 9.32
CA THR A 276 -0.55 -1.66 10.42
C THR A 276 -1.67 -1.32 11.37
N LEU A 277 -1.45 -1.46 12.68
CA LEU A 277 -2.39 -1.04 13.72
C LEU A 277 -2.13 0.41 14.11
N CYS A 278 -3.15 1.25 13.87
CA CYS A 278 -3.29 2.61 14.36
C CYS A 278 -4.51 2.68 15.29
N CYS A 279 -4.91 3.88 15.69
CA CYS A 279 -6.15 4.06 16.43
C CYS A 279 -6.80 5.42 16.21
N THR A 280 -8.03 5.55 16.66
CA THR A 280 -8.70 6.85 16.77
C THR A 280 -8.09 7.67 17.93
N VAL A 281 -8.39 8.96 18.00
CA VAL A 281 -8.01 9.81 19.15
C VAL A 281 -8.66 9.39 20.47
N GLU A 282 -9.74 8.59 20.41
CA GLU A 282 -10.34 7.93 21.58
C GLU A 282 -9.82 6.48 21.80
N TYR A 283 -8.77 6.08 21.06
CA TYR A 283 -8.06 4.81 21.17
C TYR A 283 -8.86 3.55 20.79
N GLN A 284 -9.70 3.62 19.76
CA GLN A 284 -10.29 2.44 19.12
C GLN A 284 -9.35 1.91 18.02
N PRO A 285 -9.21 0.59 17.86
CA PRO A 285 -8.26 -0.01 16.92
C PRO A 285 -8.69 0.23 15.47
N VAL A 286 -7.76 0.69 14.64
CA VAL A 286 -7.97 0.86 13.20
C VAL A 286 -6.78 0.31 12.44
N LEU A 287 -7.03 -0.67 11.58
CA LEU A 287 -6.04 -1.22 10.66
C LEU A 287 -5.84 -0.27 9.48
N VAL A 288 -4.61 -0.06 9.07
CA VAL A 288 -4.25 0.71 7.89
C VAL A 288 -3.48 -0.19 6.94
N HIS A 289 -4.02 -0.42 5.75
CA HIS A 289 -3.40 -1.36 4.83
C HIS A 289 -3.85 -1.18 3.37
N ALA A 290 -2.86 -1.17 2.47
CA ALA A 290 -3.01 -0.85 1.05
C ALA A 290 -3.67 0.51 0.78
N GLY A 291 -3.51 1.03 -0.42
CA GLY A 291 -4.05 2.34 -0.80
C GLY A 291 -4.15 2.53 -2.30
N PRO A 292 -4.76 1.60 -3.06
CA PRO A 292 -4.90 1.73 -4.49
C PRO A 292 -5.79 2.93 -4.86
N PHE A 293 -5.54 3.45 -6.04
CA PHE A 293 -6.41 4.43 -6.68
C PHE A 293 -7.82 3.86 -6.90
N ALA A 294 -8.83 4.73 -6.87
CA ALA A 294 -10.24 4.36 -7.03
C ALA A 294 -10.79 4.53 -8.45
N ASN A 295 -9.97 5.08 -9.37
CA ASN A 295 -10.34 5.29 -10.77
C ASN A 295 -9.72 4.25 -11.72
N ILE A 296 -8.52 3.74 -11.39
CA ILE A 296 -7.80 2.71 -12.16
C ILE A 296 -7.71 1.37 -11.44
N ALA A 297 -8.18 1.30 -10.19
CA ALA A 297 -8.18 0.11 -9.34
C ALA A 297 -9.36 0.17 -8.37
N VAL A 298 -9.43 -0.79 -7.43
CA VAL A 298 -10.61 -1.03 -6.57
C VAL A 298 -10.90 0.09 -5.57
N GLY A 299 -9.93 0.95 -5.24
CA GLY A 299 -10.14 2.08 -4.34
C GLY A 299 -10.43 1.74 -2.87
N GLN A 300 -10.16 0.50 -2.44
CA GLN A 300 -10.44 -0.02 -1.10
C GLN A 300 -9.16 -0.35 -0.33
N SER A 301 -9.26 -0.50 0.99
CA SER A 301 -8.21 -1.10 1.82
C SER A 301 -8.05 -2.59 1.45
N SER A 302 -7.06 -3.27 2.04
CA SER A 302 -6.78 -4.66 1.65
C SER A 302 -7.84 -5.66 2.13
N VAL A 303 -8.12 -6.69 1.32
CA VAL A 303 -8.88 -7.89 1.72
C VAL A 303 -8.31 -8.54 2.98
N ILE A 304 -6.98 -8.56 3.14
CA ILE A 304 -6.32 -9.09 4.35
C ILE A 304 -6.71 -8.31 5.60
N GLY A 305 -6.71 -6.97 5.53
CA GLY A 305 -7.13 -6.11 6.64
C GLY A 305 -8.57 -6.40 7.06
N ASP A 306 -9.46 -6.59 6.09
CA ASP A 306 -10.85 -6.96 6.34
C ASP A 306 -10.98 -8.37 6.94
N LEU A 307 -10.22 -9.36 6.44
CA LEU A 307 -10.23 -10.72 6.98
C LEU A 307 -9.74 -10.76 8.44
N VAL A 308 -8.69 -10.00 8.77
CA VAL A 308 -8.21 -9.86 10.15
C VAL A 308 -9.26 -9.16 11.01
N GLY A 309 -9.76 -8.02 10.56
CA GLY A 309 -10.73 -7.22 11.29
C GLY A 309 -12.02 -7.99 11.60
N LEU A 310 -12.54 -8.76 10.64
CA LEU A 310 -13.70 -9.63 10.84
C LEU A 310 -13.50 -10.74 11.87
N LYS A 311 -12.25 -11.15 12.14
CA LYS A 311 -11.93 -12.11 13.20
C LYS A 311 -11.72 -11.43 14.56
N LEU A 312 -11.17 -10.22 14.57
CA LEU A 312 -10.86 -9.49 15.81
C LEU A 312 -12.07 -8.73 16.40
N PHE A 313 -12.95 -8.22 15.56
CA PHE A 313 -14.02 -7.30 15.96
C PHE A 313 -15.41 -7.91 15.74
N ASP A 314 -16.34 -7.60 16.65
CA ASP A 314 -17.75 -7.97 16.46
C ASP A 314 -18.41 -7.06 15.41
N TYR A 315 -17.87 -5.85 15.22
CA TYR A 315 -18.23 -4.89 14.17
C TYR A 315 -16.95 -4.38 13.49
N HIS A 316 -16.83 -4.63 12.19
CA HIS A 316 -15.72 -4.19 11.34
C HIS A 316 -16.20 -3.11 10.38
N VAL A 317 -15.69 -1.89 10.53
CA VAL A 317 -16.03 -0.73 9.70
C VAL A 317 -14.92 -0.45 8.69
N THR A 318 -15.23 -0.23 7.42
CA THR A 318 -14.25 0.03 6.35
C THR A 318 -14.74 1.12 5.41
#